data_AF-A0A7S0RGV4-F1
#
_entry.id   AF-A0A7S0RGV4-F1
#
_cell.length_a   1.000
_cell.length_b   1.000
_cell.length_c   1.000
_cell.angle_alpha   90.00
_cell.angle_beta   90.00
_cell.angle_gamma   90.00
#
_symmetry.space_group_name_H-M   'P 1'
#
loop_
_entity.id
_entity.type
_entity.pdbx_description
1 polymer ?
#
loop_
_entity_poly.entity_id
_entity_poly.type
_entity_poly.pdbx_seq_one_letter_code
_entity_poly.pdbx_strand_id
1 'polypeptide(L)'
;APPHSGVGQTDPLEIDTDKDGLSDYDEIMTYKTDPLKADTDGDGLKDGEEINVYRTNPLSQDTDGDGLSDFDEVTKHFTNPIAPDTDGDGLSDYDEIMKYKTVNK
;
A
#
# COMPACT_ATOMS: atom_id res chain seq x y z
N ALA A 1 6.43 -32.36 22.48
CA ALA A 1 6.19 -31.91 21.08
C ALA A 1 7.49 -31.32 20.57
N PRO A 2 7.94 -31.64 19.34
CA PRO A 2 9.17 -31.06 18.79
C PRO A 2 8.94 -29.59 18.39
N PRO A 3 10.01 -28.78 18.31
CA PRO A 3 9.93 -27.33 18.21
C PRO A 3 9.56 -26.90 16.79
N HIS A 4 8.58 -26.01 16.65
CA HIS A 4 8.23 -25.36 15.39
C HIS A 4 9.20 -24.20 15.15
N SER A 5 10.41 -24.51 14.70
CA SER A 5 11.39 -23.50 14.32
C SER A 5 11.93 -23.81 12.94
N GLY A 6 11.55 -22.96 11.98
CA GLY A 6 12.26 -22.78 10.71
C GLY A 6 11.37 -22.81 9.48
N VAL A 7 11.50 -21.75 8.67
CA VAL A 7 11.10 -21.51 7.27
C VAL A 7 9.62 -21.26 6.92
N GLY A 8 9.26 -19.97 6.86
CA GLY A 8 8.50 -19.37 5.75
C GLY A 8 7.06 -19.85 5.54
N GLN A 9 6.33 -20.11 6.60
CA GLN A 9 4.92 -20.50 6.53
C GLN A 9 4.14 -19.67 7.54
N THR A 10 2.92 -19.31 7.18
CA THR A 10 1.91 -18.77 8.08
C THR A 10 1.73 -19.71 9.27
N ASP A 11 1.56 -19.16 10.48
CA ASP A 11 1.32 -19.98 11.67
C ASP A 11 -0.18 -20.25 11.78
N PRO A 12 -0.68 -21.50 11.73
CA PRO A 12 -2.11 -21.78 11.90
C PRO A 12 -2.70 -21.30 13.25
N LEU A 13 -1.86 -20.91 14.21
CA LEU A 13 -2.26 -20.34 15.50
C LEU A 13 -2.23 -18.80 15.52
N GLU A 14 -1.60 -18.14 14.55
CA GLU A 14 -1.68 -16.69 14.34
C GLU A 14 -2.61 -16.41 13.15
N ILE A 15 -3.63 -15.56 13.34
CA ILE A 15 -4.57 -15.23 12.26
C ILE A 15 -3.95 -14.22 11.27
N ASP A 16 -3.00 -13.43 11.75
CA ASP A 16 -2.33 -12.30 11.09
C ASP A 16 -0.84 -12.41 11.46
N THR A 17 -0.08 -13.05 10.57
CA THR A 17 1.30 -13.47 10.84
C THR A 17 2.24 -12.26 10.91
N ASP A 18 2.10 -11.29 10.01
CA ASP A 18 3.00 -10.13 9.91
C ASP A 18 2.49 -8.86 10.62
N LYS A 19 1.27 -8.90 11.15
CA LYS A 19 0.67 -7.87 12.03
C LYS A 19 0.43 -6.56 11.29
N ASP A 20 -0.08 -6.67 10.08
CA ASP A 20 -0.44 -5.54 9.24
C ASP A 20 -1.93 -5.14 9.36
N GLY A 21 -2.75 -6.03 9.94
CA GLY A 21 -4.19 -5.83 10.13
C GLY A 21 -5.08 -6.63 9.18
N LEU A 22 -4.51 -7.46 8.30
CA LEU A 22 -5.21 -8.45 7.48
C LEU A 22 -5.00 -9.85 8.04
N SER A 23 -5.91 -10.75 7.72
CA SER A 23 -5.70 -12.16 8.06
C SER A 23 -4.91 -12.86 6.97
N ASP A 24 -4.06 -13.81 7.33
CA ASP A 24 -3.30 -14.64 6.38
C ASP A 24 -4.20 -15.25 5.30
N TYR A 25 -5.45 -15.59 5.67
CA TYR A 25 -6.45 -16.08 4.74
C TYR A 25 -6.88 -15.01 3.73
N ASP A 26 -7.19 -13.79 4.18
CA ASP A 26 -7.60 -12.70 3.30
C ASP A 26 -6.46 -12.26 2.37
N GLU A 27 -5.24 -12.19 2.89
CA GLU A 27 -4.05 -11.90 2.11
C GLU A 27 -3.85 -12.92 0.99
N ILE A 28 -3.84 -14.22 1.31
CA ILE A 28 -3.63 -15.27 0.30
C ILE A 28 -4.83 -15.39 -0.66
N MET A 29 -6.06 -15.34 -0.16
CA MET A 29 -7.25 -15.72 -0.93
C MET A 29 -7.91 -14.53 -1.63
N THR A 30 -7.91 -13.36 -1.00
CA THR A 30 -8.63 -12.17 -1.47
C THR A 30 -7.69 -11.18 -2.14
N TYR A 31 -6.64 -10.74 -1.44
CA TYR A 31 -5.83 -9.59 -1.86
C TYR A 31 -4.57 -9.95 -2.64
N LYS A 32 -4.11 -11.21 -2.53
CA LYS A 32 -2.90 -11.75 -3.16
C LYS A 32 -1.60 -11.08 -2.68
N THR A 33 -1.63 -10.56 -1.46
CA THR A 33 -0.45 -10.05 -0.73
C THR A 33 0.35 -11.19 -0.10
N ASP A 34 1.55 -10.88 0.40
CA ASP A 34 2.44 -11.83 1.07
C ASP A 34 2.20 -11.80 2.58
N PRO A 35 1.58 -12.82 3.20
CA PRO A 35 1.21 -12.84 4.63
C PRO A 35 2.40 -12.88 5.60
N LEU A 36 3.62 -12.80 5.07
CA LEU A 36 4.86 -12.70 5.82
C LEU A 36 5.50 -11.32 5.70
N LYS A 37 4.88 -10.39 4.98
CA LYS A 37 5.34 -9.03 4.76
C LYS A 37 4.19 -8.05 4.92
N ALA A 38 4.25 -7.30 6.02
CA ALA A 38 3.25 -6.29 6.33
C ALA A 38 3.10 -5.17 5.28
N ASP A 39 3.99 -5.10 4.29
CA ASP A 39 4.05 -4.15 3.17
C ASP A 39 4.58 -4.96 1.98
N THR A 40 3.67 -5.41 1.12
CA THR A 40 3.95 -6.39 0.07
C THR A 40 4.71 -5.76 -1.10
N ASP A 41 4.35 -4.55 -1.51
CA ASP A 41 4.97 -3.87 -2.64
C ASP A 41 6.16 -2.98 -2.26
N GLY A 42 6.33 -2.67 -0.97
CA GLY A 42 7.47 -1.98 -0.41
C GLY A 42 7.46 -0.47 -0.58
N ASP A 43 6.29 0.16 -0.71
CA ASP A 43 6.16 1.61 -0.81
C ASP A 43 6.23 2.34 0.56
N GLY A 44 6.02 1.60 1.65
CA GLY A 44 6.05 2.07 3.02
C GLY A 44 4.68 2.15 3.72
N LEU A 45 3.58 1.89 3.02
CA LEU A 45 2.26 1.62 3.59
C LEU A 45 2.10 0.13 3.85
N LYS A 46 1.36 -0.22 4.90
CA LYS A 46 1.03 -1.62 5.14
C LYS A 46 -0.13 -2.06 4.25
N ASP A 47 -0.16 -3.33 3.83
CA ASP A 47 -1.25 -3.83 2.97
C ASP A 47 -2.63 -3.60 3.63
N GLY A 48 -2.72 -3.81 4.94
CA GLY A 48 -3.89 -3.50 5.74
C GLY A 48 -4.27 -2.01 5.78
N GLU A 49 -3.30 -1.09 5.76
CA GLU A 49 -3.55 0.36 5.69
C GLU A 49 -4.05 0.76 4.30
N GLU A 50 -3.39 0.26 3.26
CA GLU A 50 -3.77 0.48 1.87
C GLU A 50 -5.21 0.03 1.60
N ILE A 51 -5.56 -1.19 1.99
CA ILE A 51 -6.90 -1.73 1.77
C ILE A 51 -7.96 -1.03 2.62
N ASN A 52 -7.70 -0.80 3.91
CA ASN A 52 -8.75 -0.36 4.85
C ASN A 52 -8.90 1.15 4.93
N VAL A 53 -7.82 1.91 4.71
CA VAL A 53 -7.76 3.36 4.92
C VAL A 53 -7.70 4.11 3.59
N TYR A 54 -6.68 3.83 2.77
CA TYR A 54 -6.36 4.65 1.60
C TYR A 54 -7.06 4.19 0.32
N ARG A 55 -7.53 2.94 0.30
CA ARG A 55 -8.15 2.28 -0.87
C ARG A 55 -7.21 2.17 -2.06
N THR A 56 -5.92 2.07 -1.77
CA THR A 56 -4.85 1.82 -2.75
C THR A 56 -4.68 0.32 -3.01
N ASN A 57 -3.80 -0.03 -3.95
CA ASN A 57 -3.53 -1.39 -4.37
C ASN A 57 -2.21 -1.88 -3.73
N PRO A 58 -2.25 -2.81 -2.76
CA PRO A 58 -1.07 -3.29 -2.00
C PRO A 58 -0.07 -4.13 -2.81
N LEU A 59 -0.23 -4.16 -4.13
CA LEU A 59 0.63 -4.84 -5.08
C LEU A 59 1.28 -3.84 -6.05
N SER A 60 1.12 -2.54 -5.82
CA SER A 60 1.57 -1.46 -6.69
C SER A 60 1.91 -0.23 -5.87
N GLN A 61 3.21 0.09 -5.81
CA GLN A 61 3.70 1.25 -5.07
C GLN A 61 3.08 2.59 -5.48
N ASP A 62 2.48 2.65 -6.67
CA ASP A 62 1.84 3.81 -7.29
C ASP A 62 0.51 3.29 -7.88
N THR A 63 -0.59 3.53 -7.18
CA THR A 63 -1.89 2.91 -7.50
C THR A 63 -2.52 3.53 -8.75
N ASP A 64 -2.38 4.84 -8.94
CA ASP A 64 -3.01 5.55 -10.04
C ASP A 64 -2.09 5.78 -11.25
N GLY A 65 -0.80 5.51 -11.10
CA GLY A 65 0.20 5.47 -12.15
C GLY A 65 0.70 6.85 -12.57
N ASP A 66 0.61 7.85 -11.71
CA ASP A 66 1.01 9.22 -12.01
C ASP A 66 2.53 9.47 -11.83
N GLY A 67 3.21 8.57 -11.12
CA GLY A 67 4.65 8.61 -10.83
C GLY A 67 5.03 8.98 -9.40
N LEU A 68 4.06 9.24 -8.52
CA LEU A 68 4.24 9.32 -7.07
C LEU A 68 3.87 7.98 -6.43
N SER A 69 4.54 7.62 -5.33
CA SER A 69 4.11 6.43 -4.59
C SER A 69 2.93 6.77 -3.68
N ASP A 70 2.07 5.80 -3.41
CA ASP A 70 0.88 5.99 -2.56
C ASP A 70 1.29 6.54 -1.18
N PHE A 71 2.39 6.02 -0.61
CA PHE A 71 3.00 6.55 0.61
C PHE A 71 3.38 8.04 0.51
N ASP A 72 3.99 8.47 -0.59
CA ASP A 72 4.46 9.84 -0.78
C ASP A 72 3.27 10.80 -0.95
N GLU A 73 2.24 10.36 -1.65
CA GLU A 73 0.99 11.08 -1.80
C GLU A 73 0.29 11.29 -0.47
N VAL A 74 0.11 10.25 0.35
CA VAL A 74 -0.65 10.40 1.61
C VAL A 74 0.15 11.06 2.73
N THR A 75 1.49 11.01 2.70
CA THR A 75 2.34 11.52 3.81
C THR A 75 3.06 12.83 3.51
N LYS A 76 3.46 13.09 2.26
CA LYS A 76 4.28 14.26 1.90
C LYS A 76 3.48 15.30 1.12
N HIS A 77 2.70 14.84 0.14
CA HIS A 77 2.09 15.72 -0.85
C HIS A 77 0.63 16.04 -0.54
N PHE A 78 -0.06 15.12 0.13
CA PHE A 78 -1.49 15.18 0.46
C PHE A 78 -2.38 15.30 -0.78
N THR A 79 -2.04 14.51 -1.80
CA THR A 79 -2.82 14.27 -3.03
C THR A 79 -3.64 13.00 -2.87
N ASN A 80 -4.46 12.66 -3.86
CA ASN A 80 -5.34 11.51 -3.84
C ASN A 80 -4.69 10.30 -4.53
N PRO A 81 -4.25 9.25 -3.80
CA PRO A 81 -3.44 8.17 -4.36
C PRO A 81 -4.19 7.19 -5.28
N ILE A 82 -5.43 7.52 -5.63
CA ILE A 82 -6.26 6.73 -6.55
C ILE A 82 -6.75 7.57 -7.73
N ALA A 83 -6.21 8.77 -7.90
CA ALA A 83 -6.58 9.69 -8.96
C ALA A 83 -5.35 10.51 -9.38
N PRO A 84 -4.84 10.31 -10.60
CA PRO A 84 -3.54 10.86 -11.01
C PRO A 84 -3.54 12.40 -11.16
N ASP A 85 -4.68 13.05 -10.96
CA ASP A 85 -4.92 14.49 -11.05
C ASP A 85 -5.97 14.81 -9.97
N THR A 86 -5.47 15.21 -8.79
CA THR A 86 -6.30 15.40 -7.60
C THR A 86 -7.33 16.53 -7.75
N ASP A 87 -6.96 17.64 -8.38
CA ASP A 87 -7.83 18.83 -8.51
C ASP A 87 -8.59 18.92 -9.84
N GLY A 88 -8.23 18.06 -10.81
CA GLY A 88 -8.89 17.94 -12.10
C GLY A 88 -8.56 19.07 -13.07
N ASP A 89 -7.42 19.75 -12.89
CA ASP A 89 -7.02 20.88 -13.75
C ASP A 89 -6.35 20.43 -15.08
N GLY A 90 -6.05 19.14 -15.21
CA GLY A 90 -5.45 18.51 -16.38
C GLY A 90 -3.93 18.34 -16.30
N LEU A 91 -3.31 18.66 -15.16
CA LEU A 91 -1.94 18.27 -14.81
C LEU A 91 -1.97 17.12 -13.81
N SER A 92 -1.04 16.17 -13.92
CA SER A 92 -0.94 15.13 -12.90
C SER A 92 -0.32 15.66 -11.62
N ASP A 93 -0.60 15.02 -10.48
CA ASP A 93 -0.04 15.41 -9.19
C ASP A 93 1.49 15.43 -9.22
N TYR A 94 2.10 14.40 -9.82
CA TYR A 94 3.54 14.34 -10.11
C TYR A 94 4.03 15.57 -10.89
N ASP A 95 3.31 15.97 -11.94
CA ASP A 95 3.68 17.10 -12.78
C ASP A 95 3.59 18.42 -12.00
N GLU A 96 2.53 18.61 -11.21
CA GLU A 96 2.38 19.75 -10.31
C GLU A 96 3.55 19.88 -9.33
N ILE A 97 3.90 18.79 -8.67
CA ILE A 97 4.93 18.74 -7.62
C ILE A 97 6.34 18.92 -8.21
N MET A 98 6.66 18.20 -9.28
CA MET A 98 8.02 18.14 -9.82
C MET A 98 8.34 19.29 -10.77
N LYS A 99 7.35 19.80 -11.53
CA LYS A 99 7.58 20.86 -12.52
C LYS A 99 7.14 22.23 -12.00
N TYR A 100 6.00 22.31 -11.31
CA TYR A 100 5.37 23.59 -10.98
C TYR A 100 5.56 24.01 -9.52
N LYS A 101 5.93 23.07 -8.63
CA LYS A 101 6.00 23.28 -7.16
C LYS A 101 4.72 23.86 -6.57
N THR A 102 3.60 23.57 -7.21
CA THR A 102 2.26 23.90 -6.75
C THR A 102 1.61 22.60 -6.29
N VAL A 103 0.74 22.70 -5.29
CA VAL A 103 -0.23 21.66 -4.98
C VAL A 103 -1.54 22.42 -4.92
N ASN A 104 -2.30 22.38 -5.98
CA ASN A 104 -3.66 22.90 -5.94
C ASN A 104 -4.52 21.77 -5.36
N LYS A 105 -5.16 22.05 -4.22
CA LYS A 105 -5.98 21.09 -3.49
C LYS A 105 -7.46 21.30 -3.76
#